data_AF-A0A453RIG6-F1
#
_entry.id   AF-A0A453RIG6-F1
#
_cell.length_a   1.000
_cell.length_b   1.000
_cell.length_c   1.000
_cell.angle_alpha   90.00
_cell.angle_beta   90.00
_cell.angle_gamma   90.00
#
_symmetry.space_group_name_H-M   'P 1'
#
loop_
_entity.id
_entity.type
_entity.pdbx_description
1 polymer ?
#
loop_
_entity_poly.entity_id
_entity_poly.type
_entity_poly.pdbx_seq_one_letter_code
_entity_poly.pdbx_strand_id
1 'polypeptide(L)'
;MSTPSDPAASAQPPSTAATSSSGLTFKLHPLVIVNVSDHYTRVKAQASFPAEAPSPGKAQASCSAEGSSAPAEPPRVFGCVIGVQRGRTVEIFNSFELVLDPVTGTLERAFLEKKLEL
;
A
#
# COMPACT_ATOMS: atom_id res chain seq x y z
N MET A 1 5.26 63.62 9.39
CA MET A 1 4.20 63.52 8.37
C MET A 1 4.16 62.08 7.89
N SER A 2 2.99 61.46 8.04
CA SER A 2 2.37 60.39 7.26
C SER A 2 3.10 59.06 6.96
N THR A 3 2.33 58.00 7.17
CA THR A 3 2.56 56.55 7.12
C THR A 3 2.59 55.99 5.67
N PRO A 4 2.36 54.68 5.41
CA PRO A 4 3.34 53.69 4.91
C PRO A 4 2.97 53.16 3.51
N SER A 5 3.72 52.20 2.94
CA SER A 5 3.23 51.34 1.84
C SER A 5 4.05 50.05 1.72
N ASP A 6 3.51 48.97 2.28
CA ASP A 6 3.78 47.59 1.85
C ASP A 6 2.94 47.31 0.59
N PRO A 7 3.49 46.67 -0.45
CA PRO A 7 2.72 45.81 -1.32
C PRO A 7 2.82 44.37 -0.82
N ALA A 8 1.71 43.90 -0.27
CA ALA A 8 1.42 42.51 0.03
C ALA A 8 1.77 41.60 -1.15
N ALA A 9 2.84 40.83 -1.01
CA ALA A 9 3.09 39.66 -1.83
C ALA A 9 2.00 38.63 -1.48
N SER A 10 1.01 38.51 -2.38
CA SER A 10 -0.02 37.48 -2.34
C SER A 10 0.64 36.10 -2.37
N ALA A 11 0.86 35.53 -1.19
CA ALA A 11 1.15 34.12 -1.03
C ALA A 11 -0.12 33.36 -1.42
N GLN A 12 -0.16 32.90 -2.67
CA GLN A 12 -1.22 32.03 -3.16
C GLN A 12 -1.19 30.74 -2.29
N PRO A 13 -2.27 30.43 -1.55
CA PRO A 13 -2.29 29.24 -0.71
C PRO A 13 -2.17 27.98 -1.58
N PRO A 14 -1.59 26.88 -1.04
CA PRO A 14 -1.52 25.61 -1.76
C PRO A 14 -2.93 25.24 -2.19
N SER A 15 -3.11 24.98 -3.49
CA SER A 15 -4.35 24.46 -4.05
C SER A 15 -4.65 23.13 -3.38
N THR A 16 -5.43 23.17 -2.30
CA THR A 16 -6.07 22.01 -1.71
C THR A 16 -6.87 21.38 -2.83
N ALA A 17 -6.41 20.23 -3.31
CA ALA A 17 -7.08 19.48 -4.36
C ALA A 17 -8.56 19.35 -3.94
N ALA A 18 -9.45 20.02 -4.67
CA ALA A 18 -10.86 19.99 -4.36
C ALA A 18 -11.31 18.53 -4.43
N THR A 19 -11.66 17.96 -3.29
CA THR A 19 -12.22 16.61 -3.21
C THR A 19 -13.52 16.63 -3.99
N SER A 20 -13.45 16.21 -5.25
CA SER A 20 -14.61 15.98 -6.08
C SER A 20 -15.27 14.71 -5.55
N SER A 21 -16.32 14.86 -4.74
CA SER A 21 -17.13 13.73 -4.32
C SER A 21 -17.91 13.24 -5.55
N SER A 22 -17.34 12.27 -6.27
CA SER A 22 -18.10 11.53 -7.28
C SER A 22 -19.33 10.94 -6.58
N GLY A 23 -20.54 11.16 -7.09
CA GLY A 23 -21.79 10.63 -6.52
C GLY A 23 -21.95 9.12 -6.66
N LEU A 24 -20.86 8.37 -6.54
CA LEU A 24 -20.81 6.92 -6.58
C LEU A 24 -21.10 6.33 -5.20
N THR A 25 -21.81 5.22 -5.16
CA THR A 25 -22.04 4.42 -3.96
C THR A 25 -21.19 3.16 -4.05
N PHE A 26 -20.37 2.89 -3.04
CA PHE A 26 -19.56 1.67 -2.99
C PHE A 26 -20.17 0.66 -2.03
N LYS A 27 -20.33 -0.58 -2.49
CA LYS A 27 -20.60 -1.73 -1.64
C LYS A 27 -19.34 -2.58 -1.59
N LEU A 28 -18.81 -2.82 -0.41
CA LEU A 28 -17.60 -3.60 -0.20
C LEU A 28 -17.98 -4.94 0.46
N HIS A 29 -17.67 -6.04 -0.21
CA HIS A 29 -17.87 -7.36 0.35
C HIS A 29 -16.82 -7.65 1.44
N PRO A 30 -17.18 -8.18 2.62
CA PRO A 30 -16.24 -8.45 3.71
C PRO A 30 -15.04 -9.32 3.30
N LEU A 31 -15.24 -10.25 2.36
CA LEU A 31 -14.18 -11.09 1.79
C LEU A 31 -12.97 -10.27 1.31
N VAL A 32 -13.20 -9.13 0.68
CA VAL A 32 -12.13 -8.28 0.13
C VAL A 32 -11.24 -7.75 1.24
N ILE A 33 -11.83 -7.34 2.37
CA ILE A 33 -11.11 -6.84 3.54
C ILE A 33 -10.26 -7.96 4.14
N VAL A 34 -10.85 -9.16 4.27
CA VAL A 34 -10.16 -10.34 4.80
C VAL A 34 -8.97 -10.71 3.91
N ASN A 35 -9.16 -10.78 2.59
CA ASN A 35 -8.10 -11.11 1.63
C ASN A 35 -6.93 -10.12 1.71
N VAL A 36 -7.21 -8.82 1.74
CA VAL A 36 -6.15 -7.79 1.82
C VAL A 36 -5.42 -7.86 3.16
N SER A 37 -6.14 -8.06 4.25
CA SER A 37 -5.56 -8.15 5.60
C SER A 37 -4.67 -9.39 5.75
N ASP A 38 -5.13 -10.52 5.22
CA ASP A 38 -4.38 -11.79 5.20
C ASP A 38 -3.12 -11.66 4.33
N HIS A 39 -3.22 -11.10 3.12
CA HIS A 39 -2.05 -10.85 2.25
C HIS A 39 -0.99 -10.00 2.97
N TYR A 40 -1.39 -8.86 3.55
CA TYR A 40 -0.48 -8.00 4.30
C TYR A 40 0.20 -8.74 5.45
N THR A 41 -0.59 -9.46 6.25
CA THR A 41 -0.08 -10.17 7.43
C THR A 41 0.85 -11.32 7.03
N ARG A 42 0.54 -12.03 5.94
CA ARG A 42 1.38 -13.10 5.39
C ARG A 42 2.73 -12.56 4.93
N VAL A 43 2.74 -11.50 4.13
CA VAL A 43 3.98 -10.86 3.64
C VAL A 43 4.80 -10.32 4.80
N LYS A 44 4.15 -9.71 5.79
CA LYS A 44 4.81 -9.24 7.01
C LYS A 44 5.46 -10.39 7.79
N ALA A 45 4.76 -11.50 7.98
CA ALA A 45 5.32 -12.66 8.65
C ALA A 45 6.53 -13.24 7.89
N GLN A 46 6.44 -13.38 6.56
CA GLN A 46 7.53 -13.88 5.72
C GLN A 46 8.79 -12.99 5.78
N ALA A 47 8.62 -11.67 5.82
CA ALA A 47 9.74 -10.74 5.97
C ALA A 47 10.37 -10.78 7.39
N SER A 48 9.61 -11.21 8.40
CA SER A 48 10.06 -11.27 9.80
C SER A 48 10.89 -12.51 10.12
N PHE A 49 10.87 -13.54 9.26
CA PHE A 49 11.55 -14.82 9.48
C PHE A 49 12.37 -15.24 8.26
N PRO A 50 13.65 -14.82 8.14
CA PRO A 50 14.55 -15.46 7.19
C PRO A 50 14.81 -16.90 7.65
N ALA A 51 14.65 -17.85 6.74
CA ALA A 51 14.88 -19.27 7.00
C ALA A 51 16.30 -19.51 7.56
N GLU A 52 16.37 -19.88 8.83
CA GLU A 52 17.55 -20.42 9.49
C GLU A 52 17.94 -21.74 8.81
N ALA A 53 19.08 -21.76 8.12
CA ALA A 53 19.73 -23.01 7.75
C ALA A 53 20.16 -23.72 9.05
N PRO A 54 19.91 -25.04 9.23
CA PRO A 54 20.16 -25.69 10.49
C PRO A 54 21.68 -25.87 10.66
N SER A 55 22.28 -25.17 11.62
CA SER A 55 23.63 -25.43 12.08
C SER A 55 23.56 -25.85 13.56
N PRO A 56 23.88 -27.11 13.92
CA PRO A 56 23.70 -27.59 15.27
C PRO A 56 24.89 -27.12 16.13
N GLY A 57 24.60 -26.25 17.10
CA GLY A 57 25.45 -26.07 18.27
C GLY A 57 26.01 -24.66 18.43
N LYS A 58 25.32 -23.85 19.23
CA LYS A 58 25.85 -23.32 20.51
C LYS A 58 24.78 -22.47 21.19
N ALA A 59 24.68 -22.67 22.50
CA ALA A 59 23.77 -21.96 23.38
C ALA A 59 24.16 -20.49 23.56
N GLN A 60 23.13 -19.65 23.65
CA GLN A 60 22.98 -18.49 24.56
C GLN A 60 24.01 -17.36 24.46
N ALA A 61 23.56 -16.16 24.08
CA ALA A 61 23.60 -14.97 24.94
C ALA A 61 23.15 -13.70 24.18
N SER A 62 22.47 -12.84 24.94
CA SER A 62 22.24 -11.40 24.73
C SER A 62 23.44 -10.63 24.16
N CYS A 63 23.18 -9.62 23.32
CA CYS A 63 23.65 -8.25 23.51
C CYS A 63 23.27 -7.34 22.33
N SER A 64 23.18 -6.05 22.65
CA SER A 64 22.86 -4.91 21.82
C SER A 64 23.64 -4.84 20.51
N ALA A 65 22.97 -4.36 19.45
CA ALA A 65 23.62 -3.77 18.30
C ALA A 65 22.79 -2.57 17.83
N GLU A 66 23.16 -1.37 18.29
CA GLU A 66 22.96 -0.15 17.52
C GLU A 66 23.94 -0.20 16.35
N GLY A 67 23.39 -0.20 15.14
CA GLY A 67 24.13 -0.21 13.88
C GLY A 67 23.19 0.22 12.76
N SER A 68 22.91 1.52 12.68
CA SER A 68 22.26 2.23 11.58
C SER A 68 21.13 1.48 10.84
N SER A 69 20.08 1.07 11.53
CA SER A 69 18.89 0.53 10.87
C SER A 69 17.86 1.64 10.70
N ALA A 70 17.71 2.16 9.48
CA ALA A 70 16.47 2.85 9.12
C ALA A 70 15.28 2.00 9.63
N PRO A 71 14.21 2.59 10.18
CA PRO A 71 13.06 1.82 10.64
C PRO A 71 12.67 0.87 9.51
N ALA A 72 12.57 -0.43 9.80
CA ALA A 72 12.18 -1.42 8.82
C ALA A 72 10.79 -1.01 8.31
N GLU A 73 10.75 -0.37 7.14
CA GLU A 73 9.53 0.17 6.56
C GLU A 73 8.51 -0.98 6.47
N PRO A 74 7.28 -0.78 6.95
CA PRO A 74 6.29 -1.84 6.94
C PRO A 74 6.11 -2.34 5.49
N PRO A 75 6.05 -3.67 5.29
CA PRO A 75 6.04 -4.24 3.95
C PRO A 75 4.83 -3.73 3.16
N ARG A 76 5.07 -3.36 1.91
CA ARG A 76 4.03 -2.93 0.98
C ARG A 76 3.51 -4.13 0.21
N VAL A 77 2.19 -4.22 0.10
CA VAL A 77 1.52 -5.25 -0.69
C VAL A 77 0.75 -4.60 -1.83
N PHE A 78 0.70 -5.30 -2.96
CA PHE A 78 0.02 -4.85 -4.17
C PHE A 78 -1.08 -5.85 -4.53
N GLY A 79 -2.14 -5.35 -5.16
CA GLY A 79 -3.27 -6.16 -5.56
C GLY A 79 -4.28 -5.37 -6.36
N CYS A 80 -5.25 -6.09 -6.91
CA CYS A 80 -6.37 -5.51 -7.64
C CYS A 80 -7.69 -5.92 -6.99
N VAL A 81 -8.68 -5.04 -7.07
CA VAL A 81 -10.06 -5.31 -6.67
C VAL A 81 -10.91 -5.54 -7.90
N ILE A 82 -11.81 -6.52 -7.81
CA ILE A 82 -12.75 -6.89 -8.87
C ILE A 82 -14.16 -6.62 -8.36
N GLY A 83 -14.97 -6.04 -9.24
CA GLY A 83 -16.32 -5.64 -8.92
C GLY A 83 -17.18 -5.47 -10.17
N VAL A 84 -18.46 -5.22 -9.95
CA VAL A 84 -19.40 -4.81 -11.01
C VAL A 84 -19.90 -3.41 -10.71
N GLN A 85 -20.00 -2.58 -11.75
CA GLN A 85 -20.64 -1.29 -11.66
C GLN A 85 -22.03 -1.36 -12.27
N ARG A 86 -23.05 -0.96 -11.50
CA ARG A 86 -24.43 -0.81 -11.95
C ARG A 86 -24.86 0.64 -11.72
N GLY A 87 -24.85 1.42 -12.79
CA GLY A 87 -25.12 2.86 -12.72
C GLY A 87 -24.07 3.58 -11.86
N ARG A 88 -24.53 4.21 -10.76
CA ARG A 88 -23.65 4.88 -9.79
C ARG A 88 -23.19 3.97 -8.65
N THR A 89 -23.62 2.72 -8.62
CA THR A 89 -23.24 1.77 -7.58
C THR A 89 -22.11 0.87 -8.07
N VAL A 90 -21.01 0.82 -7.32
CA VAL A 90 -19.89 -0.09 -7.55
C VAL A 90 -19.90 -1.15 -6.46
N GLU A 91 -20.03 -2.41 -6.83
CA GLU A 91 -20.02 -3.54 -5.91
C GLU A 91 -18.68 -4.27 -6.04
N ILE A 92 -17.84 -4.16 -5.01
CA ILE A 92 -16.53 -4.79 -4.94
C ILE A 92 -16.68 -6.10 -4.19
N PHE A 93 -16.49 -7.23 -4.86
CA PHE A 93 -16.78 -8.55 -4.30
C PHE A 93 -15.56 -9.48 -4.24
N ASN A 94 -14.49 -9.20 -4.98
CA ASN A 94 -13.28 -10.01 -4.94
C ASN A 94 -12.02 -9.13 -5.05
N SER A 95 -10.88 -9.72 -4.69
CA SER A 95 -9.57 -9.13 -4.84
C SER A 95 -8.53 -10.22 -5.09
N PHE A 96 -7.42 -9.84 -5.72
CA PHE A 96 -6.29 -10.73 -5.91
C PHE A 96 -4.97 -9.99 -5.67
N GLU A 97 -3.97 -10.77 -5.28
CA GLU A 97 -2.62 -10.30 -4.97
C GLU A 97 -1.82 -10.09 -6.26
N LEU A 98 -0.97 -9.07 -6.27
CA LEU A 98 -0.05 -8.79 -7.36
C LEU A 98 1.39 -8.76 -6.83
N VAL A 99 2.29 -9.35 -7.60
CA VAL A 99 3.73 -9.28 -7.35
C VAL A 99 4.29 -8.07 -8.11
N LEU A 100 5.02 -7.23 -7.38
CA LEU A 100 5.82 -6.15 -7.96
C LEU A 100 7.22 -6.70 -8.25
N ASP A 101 7.72 -6.52 -9.47
CA ASP A 101 9.13 -6.76 -9.74
C ASP A 101 9.97 -5.68 -9.03
N PRO A 102 10.83 -6.05 -8.06
CA PRO A 102 11.60 -5.10 -7.28
C PRO A 102 12.64 -4.34 -8.12
N VAL A 103 13.03 -4.86 -9.29
CA VAL A 103 14.05 -4.24 -10.14
C VAL A 103 13.44 -3.21 -11.07
N THR A 104 12.33 -3.56 -11.73
CA THR A 104 11.69 -2.67 -12.71
C THR A 104 10.62 -1.77 -12.09
N GLY A 105 10.13 -2.10 -10.88
CA GLY A 105 9.00 -1.43 -10.27
C GLY A 105 7.70 -1.63 -11.04
N THR A 106 7.62 -2.66 -11.88
CA THR A 106 6.45 -2.95 -12.71
C THR A 106 5.63 -4.11 -12.15
N LEU A 107 4.32 -4.05 -12.41
CA LEU A 107 3.40 -5.14 -12.13
C LEU A 107 3.34 -6.06 -13.35
N GLU A 108 3.29 -7.36 -13.12
CA GLU A 108 3.31 -8.35 -14.20
C GLU A 108 2.05 -8.25 -15.08
N ARG A 109 2.20 -7.66 -16.27
CA ARG A 109 1.09 -7.41 -17.20
C ARG A 109 0.46 -8.70 -17.73
N ALA A 110 1.26 -9.71 -18.02
CA ALA A 110 0.79 -11.00 -18.51
C ALA A 110 -0.13 -11.71 -17.49
N PHE A 111 0.18 -11.57 -16.20
CA PHE A 111 -0.67 -12.09 -15.13
C PHE A 111 -2.02 -11.37 -15.05
N LEU A 112 -2.03 -10.05 -15.22
CA LEU A 112 -3.26 -9.25 -15.26
C LEU A 112 -4.16 -9.64 -16.44
N GLU A 113 -3.57 -9.88 -17.61
CA GLU A 113 -4.31 -10.29 -18.81
C GLU A 113 -4.98 -11.67 -18.61
N LYS A 114 -4.26 -12.64 -18.02
CA LYS A 114 -4.82 -13.97 -17.69
C LYS A 114 -5.92 -13.92 -16.63
N LYS A 115 -5.82 -13.00 -15.67
CA LYS A 115 -6.83 -12.83 -14.61
C LYS A 115 -8.07 -12.07 -15.06
N LEU A 116 -7.99 -11.33 -16.18
CA LEU A 116 -9.14 -10.65 -16.79
C LEU A 116 -10.09 -11.62 -17.51
N GLU A 117 -9.59 -12.79 -17.93
CA GLU A 117 -10.38 -13.84 -18.60
C GLU A 117 -11.23 -14.71 -17.65
N LEU A 118 -11.09 -14.52 -16.34
CA LEU A 118 -11.78 -15.28 -15.28
C LEU A 118 -12.87 -14.43 -14.59
#